data_AF-A0A941A355-F1
#
_entry.id   AF-A0A941A355-F1
#
_cell.length_a   1.000
_cell.length_b   1.000
_cell.length_c   1.000
_cell.angle_alpha   90.00
_cell.angle_beta   90.00
_cell.angle_gamma   90.00
#
_symmetry.space_group_name_H-M   'P 1'
#
loop_
_entity.id
_entity.type
_entity.pdbx_description
1 polymer ?
#
loop_
_entity_poly.entity_id
_entity_poly.type
_entity_poly.pdbx_seq_one_letter_code
_entity_poly.pdbx_strand_id
1 'polypeptide(L)' 'AQIPLRENVVTIVEKWESLQALHAHLVAPHMATYRERVKDYVVGATLQILDPK' A
#
# COMPACT_ATOMS: atom_id res chain seq x y z
N ALA A 1 -5.73 -2.73 23.68
CA ALA A 1 -7.13 -2.55 23.21
C ALA A 1 -7.11 -2.37 21.70
N GLN A 2 -8.14 -2.83 20.99
CA GLN A 2 -8.26 -2.62 19.54
C GLN A 2 -8.43 -1.12 19.23
N ILE A 3 -7.77 -0.63 18.19
CA ILE A 3 -7.91 0.76 17.73
C ILE A 3 -9.33 0.93 17.13
N PRO A 4 -10.02 2.07 17.34
CA PRO A 4 -11.32 2.33 16.73
C PRO A 4 -11.33 2.13 15.20
N LEU A 5 -12.50 1.81 14.66
CA LEU A 5 -12.68 1.69 13.21
C LEU A 5 -12.34 3.01 12.52
N ARG A 6 -11.62 2.92 11.42
CA ARG A 6 -11.26 4.08 10.57
C ARG A 6 -12.02 3.97 9.27
N GLU A 7 -13.16 4.65 9.19
CA GLU A 7 -14.13 4.52 8.09
C GLU A 7 -13.54 4.80 6.69
N ASN A 8 -12.57 5.72 6.61
CA ASN A 8 -11.95 6.15 5.36
C ASN A 8 -10.52 5.64 5.19
N VAL A 9 -10.18 4.48 5.78
CA VAL A 9 -8.86 3.88 5.59
C VAL A 9 -8.95 2.45 5.11
N VAL A 10 -8.29 2.21 3.97
CA VAL A 10 -8.00 0.88 3.47
C VAL A 10 -6.64 0.44 3.98
N THR A 11 -6.57 -0.75 4.57
CA THR A 11 -5.31 -1.40 4.94
C THR A 11 -5.06 -2.53 3.94
N ILE A 12 -3.93 -2.47 3.24
CA ILE A 12 -3.48 -3.53 2.34
C ILE A 12 -2.37 -4.31 3.07
N VAL A 13 -2.52 -5.63 3.16
CA VAL A 13 -1.52 -6.52 3.77
C VAL A 13 -0.93 -7.37 2.66
N GLU A 14 0.38 -7.22 2.46
CA GLU A 14 1.09 -7.84 1.35
C GLU A 14 2.30 -8.60 1.88
N LYS A 15 2.67 -9.67 1.18
CA LYS A 15 3.92 -10.39 1.38
C LYS A 15 4.74 -10.32 0.10
N TRP A 16 5.97 -9.85 0.23
CA TRP A 16 6.92 -9.74 -0.86
C TRP A 16 8.09 -10.67 -0.61
N GLU A 17 8.63 -11.24 -1.69
CA GLU A 17 9.84 -12.07 -1.62
C GLU A 17 11.06 -11.28 -1.16
N SER A 18 11.15 -10.00 -1.56
CA SER A 18 12.22 -9.10 -1.18
C SER A 18 11.80 -7.64 -1.30
N LEU A 19 12.59 -6.71 -0.74
CA LEU A 19 12.40 -5.27 -0.96
C LEU A 19 12.53 -4.87 -2.44
N GLN A 20 13.35 -5.58 -3.21
CA GLN A 20 13.50 -5.31 -4.64
C GLN A 20 12.21 -5.64 -5.40
N ALA A 21 11.53 -6.73 -5.04
CA ALA A 21 10.23 -7.10 -5.63
C ALA A 21 9.15 -6.04 -5.33
N LEU A 22 9.12 -5.53 -4.10
CA LEU A 22 8.23 -4.42 -3.72
C LEU A 22 8.54 -3.15 -4.52
N HIS A 23 9.80 -2.74 -4.64
CA HIS A 23 10.17 -1.58 -5.45
C HIS A 23 9.77 -1.73 -6.92
N ALA A 24 10.00 -2.92 -7.51
CA ALA A 24 9.59 -3.21 -8.88
C ALA A 24 8.06 -3.09 -9.03
N HIS A 25 7.29 -3.57 -8.06
CA HIS A 25 5.85 -3.42 -8.05
C HIS A 25 5.41 -1.94 -8.01
N LEU A 26 6.02 -1.12 -7.14
CA LEU A 26 5.65 0.29 -6.97
C LEU A 26 5.80 1.11 -8.26
N VAL A 27 6.68 0.71 -9.19
CA VAL A 27 6.90 1.39 -10.48
C VAL A 27 6.28 0.64 -11.68
N ALA A 28 5.59 -0.47 -11.45
CA ALA A 28 4.99 -1.26 -12.53
C ALA A 28 3.88 -0.48 -13.27
N PRO A 29 3.64 -0.75 -14.57
CA PRO A 29 2.67 0.01 -15.38
C PRO A 29 1.24 0.05 -14.82
N HIS A 30 0.81 -1.03 -14.15
CA HIS A 30 -0.52 -1.07 -13.53
C HIS A 30 -0.60 -0.15 -12.31
N MET A 31 0.49 0.09 -11.58
CA MET A 31 0.53 1.04 -10.47
C MET A 31 0.44 2.49 -10.92
N ALA A 32 0.98 2.83 -12.10
CA ALA A 32 0.74 4.14 -12.70
C ALA A 32 -0.73 4.33 -13.08
N THR A 33 -1.32 3.34 -13.75
CA THR A 33 -2.76 3.34 -14.11
C THR A 33 -3.65 3.43 -12.87
N TYR A 34 -3.32 2.69 -11.82
CA TYR A 34 -4.05 2.69 -10.56
C TYR A 34 -4.00 4.08 -9.90
N ARG A 35 -2.80 4.67 -9.74
CA ARG A 35 -2.63 5.98 -9.08
C ARG A 35 -3.44 7.07 -9.77
N GLU A 36 -3.45 7.09 -11.11
CA GLU A 36 -4.24 8.05 -11.86
C GLU A 36 -5.74 7.90 -11.61
N ARG A 37 -6.24 6.67 -11.51
CA ARG A 37 -7.67 6.40 -11.28
C ARG A 37 -8.13 6.74 -9.86
N VAL A 38 -7.24 6.72 -8.87
CA VAL A 38 -7.61 6.90 -7.46
C VAL A 38 -7.16 8.22 -6.85
N LYS A 39 -6.54 9.11 -7.64
CA LYS A 39 -5.94 10.36 -7.16
C LYS A 39 -6.89 11.25 -6.35
N ASP A 40 -8.18 11.24 -6.70
CA ASP A 40 -9.20 12.07 -6.02
C ASP A 40 -9.77 11.40 -4.75
N TYR A 41 -9.48 10.10 -4.53
CA TYR A 41 -9.93 9.36 -3.34
C TYR A 41 -8.84 9.25 -2.27
N VAL A 42 -7.57 9.23 -2.66
CA VAL A 42 -6.44 8.96 -1.76
C VAL A 42 -5.84 10.25 -1.22
N VAL A 43 -6.12 10.55 0.04
CA VAL A 43 -5.53 11.70 0.75
C VAL A 43 -4.06 11.47 1.11
N GLY A 44 -3.65 10.22 1.32
CA GLY A 44 -2.28 9.86 1.65
C GLY A 44 -2.09 8.35 1.81
N ALA A 45 -0.84 7.92 1.86
CA ALA A 45 -0.47 6.53 2.07
C ALA A 45 0.71 6.41 3.05
N THR A 46 0.64 5.42 3.93
CA THR A 46 1.73 5.04 4.83
C THR A 46 2.12 3.61 4.54
N LEU A 47 3.41 3.36 4.30
CA LEU A 47 3.94 2.02 4.07
C LEU A 47 4.71 1.56 5.31
N GLN A 48 4.32 0.41 5.86
CA GLN A 48 5.01 -0.22 6.98
C GLN A 48 5.65 -1.53 6.50
N ILE A 49 6.97 -1.61 6.59
CA ILE A 49 7.72 -2.83 6.26
C ILE A 49 7.93 -3.62 7.55
N LEU A 50 7.47 -4.86 7.54
CA LEU A 50 7.58 -5.79 8.67
C LEU A 50 8.54 -6.91 8.30
N ASP A 51 9.38 -7.29 9.26
CA ASP A 51 10.25 -8.46 9.16
C ASP A 51 9.65 -9.58 10.02
N PRO A 52 9.34 -10.78 9.47
CA PRO A 52 8.92 -11.91 10.27
C PRO A 52 10.01 -12.28 11.29
N LYS A 53 9.63 -12.27 12.58
CA LYS A 53 10.47 -12.78 13.67
C LYS A 53 10.49 -14.30 13.70
#